data_AF-A0A7C5H3F8-F1
#
_entry.id   AF-A0A7C5H3F8-F1
#
_cell.length_a   1.000
_cell.length_b   1.000
_cell.length_c   1.000
_cell.angle_alpha   90.00
_cell.angle_beta   90.00
_cell.angle_gamma   90.00
#
_symmetry.space_group_name_H-M   'P 1'
#
loop_
_entity.id
_entity.type
_entity.pdbx_description
1 polymer ?
#
loop_
_entity_poly.entity_id
_entity_poly.type
_entity_poly.pdbx_seq_one_letter_code
_entity_poly.pdbx_strand_id
1 'polypeptide(L)'
;MGTASAGDTIVLILLLIVMLFILFVLPRMSLRRAIPAVIQLFRQHNATSPKDAKTIDELGLKQRGLAQTILRGQDDRITALQILRNANIIRATDDGRLYLSEEDLQQSRWRVS
;
A
#
# COMPACT_ATOMS: atom_id res chain seq x y z
N MET A 1 12.37 11.22 43.62
CA MET A 1 11.48 10.73 42.55
C MET A 1 10.22 11.58 42.59
N GLY A 2 10.05 12.50 41.65
CA GLY A 2 8.85 13.35 41.60
C GLY A 2 7.65 12.46 41.25
N THR A 3 6.69 12.33 42.15
CA THR A 3 5.43 11.65 41.87
C THR A 3 4.68 12.52 40.87
N ALA A 4 4.57 12.06 39.62
CA ALA A 4 3.69 12.67 38.64
C ALA A 4 2.30 12.83 39.27
N SER A 5 1.70 14.03 39.17
CA SER A 5 0.38 14.24 39.73
C SER A 5 -0.63 13.32 39.03
N ALA A 6 -1.76 13.04 39.67
CA ALA A 6 -2.83 12.27 39.03
C ALA A 6 -3.25 12.90 37.68
N GLY A 7 -3.19 14.24 37.58
CA GLY A 7 -3.40 14.98 36.34
C GLY A 7 -2.36 14.67 35.27
N ASP A 8 -1.07 14.70 35.62
CA ASP A 8 0.02 14.37 34.69
C ASP A 8 -0.07 12.93 34.18
N THR A 9 -0.47 12.02 35.07
CA THR A 9 -0.64 10.59 34.74
C THR A 9 -1.80 10.40 33.76
N ILE A 10 -2.94 11.08 33.97
CA ILE A 10 -4.09 11.04 33.05
C ILE A 10 -3.71 11.62 31.69
N VAL A 11 -2.97 12.73 31.64
CA VAL A 11 -2.51 13.33 30.38
C VAL A 11 -1.56 12.39 29.62
N LEU A 12 -0.64 11.73 30.32
CA LEU A 12 0.25 10.73 29.71
C LEU A 12 -0.51 9.53 29.14
N ILE A 13 -1.50 9.02 29.87
CA ILE A 13 -2.34 7.91 29.39
C ILE A 13 -3.15 8.35 28.17
N LEU A 14 -3.76 9.54 28.20
CA LEU A 14 -4.50 10.07 27.06
C LEU A 14 -3.61 10.24 25.83
N LEU A 15 -2.40 10.79 26.01
CA LEU A 15 -1.43 10.98 24.93
C LEU A 15 -0.96 9.63 24.35
N LEU A 16 -0.76 8.61 25.19
CA LEU A 16 -0.45 7.25 24.75
C LEU A 16 -1.57 6.67 23.89
N ILE A 17 -2.83 6.83 24.31
CA ILE A 17 -4.01 6.35 23.57
C ILE A 17 -4.13 7.07 22.22
N VAL A 18 -3.98 8.39 22.19
CA VAL A 18 -4.00 9.18 20.94
C VAL A 18 -2.87 8.75 20.01
N MET A 19 -1.66 8.54 20.53
CA MET A 19 -0.52 8.06 19.75
C MET A 19 -0.79 6.68 19.14
N LEU A 20 -1.33 5.74 19.93
CA LEU A 20 -1.78 4.43 19.45
C LEU A 20 -2.86 4.53 18.38
N PHE A 21 -3.83 5.43 18.56
CA PHE A 21 -4.90 5.65 17.60
C PHE A 21 -4.35 6.16 16.25
N ILE A 22 -3.45 7.14 16.30
CA ILE A 22 -2.77 7.68 15.10
C ILE A 22 -1.97 6.57 14.39
N LEU A 23 -1.19 5.79 15.15
CA LEU A 23 -0.38 4.67 14.63
C LEU A 23 -1.24 3.57 13.98
N PHE A 24 -2.48 3.34 14.43
CA PHE A 24 -3.33 2.28 13.89
C PHE A 24 -4.25 2.75 12.75
N VAL A 25 -4.73 3.99 12.80
CA VAL A 25 -5.74 4.50 11.86
C VAL A 25 -5.09 5.04 10.58
N LEU A 26 -3.96 5.75 10.68
CA LEU A 26 -3.25 6.29 9.52
C LEU A 26 -2.85 5.21 8.48
N PRO A 27 -2.15 4.12 8.86
CA PRO A 27 -1.76 3.09 7.90
C PRO A 27 -2.97 2.35 7.31
N ARG A 28 -4.03 2.16 8.10
CA ARG A 28 -5.27 1.53 7.60
C ARG A 28 -5.97 2.33 6.51
N MET A 29 -5.97 3.67 6.61
CA MET A 29 -6.54 4.52 5.54
C MET A 29 -5.65 4.57 4.31
N SER A 30 -4.32 4.58 4.49
CA SER A 30 -3.41 4.65 3.35
C SER A 30 -3.52 3.44 2.44
N LEU A 31 -3.62 2.23 3.02
CA LEU A 31 -3.75 1.00 2.25
C LEU A 31 -5.04 0.95 1.43
N ARG A 32 -6.14 1.49 1.96
CA ARG A 32 -7.42 1.57 1.23
C ARG A 32 -7.34 2.48 -0.01
N ARG A 33 -6.45 3.49 0.00
CA ARG A 33 -6.23 4.38 -1.14
C ARG A 33 -5.16 3.86 -2.11
N ALA A 34 -4.18 3.12 -1.61
CA ALA A 34 -3.09 2.58 -2.41
C ALA A 34 -3.55 1.52 -3.42
N ILE A 35 -4.52 0.67 -3.05
CA ILE A 35 -5.02 -0.39 -3.93
C ILE A 35 -5.66 0.16 -5.23
N PRO A 36 -6.66 1.06 -5.19
CA PRO A 36 -7.23 1.62 -6.42
C PRO A 36 -6.19 2.43 -7.20
N ALA A 37 -5.23 3.08 -6.53
CA ALA A 37 -4.14 3.79 -7.20
C ALA A 37 -3.22 2.84 -8.00
N VAL A 38 -2.88 1.67 -7.45
CA VAL A 38 -2.09 0.64 -8.16
C VAL A 38 -2.90 0.08 -9.33
N ILE A 39 -4.18 -0.26 -9.14
CA ILE A 39 -5.05 -0.76 -10.22
C ILE A 39 -5.12 0.28 -11.36
N GLN A 40 -5.31 1.54 -11.03
CA GLN A 40 -5.39 2.62 -12.02
C GLN A 40 -4.06 2.83 -12.74
N LEU A 41 -2.93 2.65 -12.07
CA LEU A 41 -1.59 2.70 -12.69
C LEU A 41 -1.40 1.59 -13.72
N PHE A 42 -1.76 0.34 -13.39
CA PHE A 42 -1.71 -0.77 -14.34
C PHE A 42 -2.64 -0.52 -15.55
N ARG A 43 -3.83 0.03 -15.32
CA ARG A 43 -4.77 0.40 -16.40
C ARG A 43 -4.25 1.54 -17.28
N GLN A 44 -3.65 2.58 -16.70
CA GLN A 44 -3.03 3.69 -17.45
C GLN A 44 -1.88 3.22 -18.34
N HIS A 45 -1.11 2.24 -17.86
CA HIS A 45 -0.01 1.63 -18.62
C HIS A 45 -0.47 0.48 -19.53
N ASN A 46 -1.78 0.22 -19.64
CA ASN A 46 -2.39 -0.89 -20.39
C ASN A 46 -1.86 -2.28 -20.01
N ALA A 47 -1.28 -2.44 -18.83
CA ALA A 47 -0.73 -3.70 -18.34
C ALA A 47 -1.81 -4.59 -17.72
N THR A 48 -2.88 -4.86 -18.47
CA THR A 48 -4.06 -5.64 -18.03
C THR A 48 -4.09 -7.06 -18.60
N SER A 49 -3.08 -7.42 -19.39
CA SER A 49 -2.99 -8.73 -20.01
C SER A 49 -1.54 -9.27 -19.93
N PRO A 50 -1.34 -10.59 -20.03
CA PRO A 50 0.00 -11.17 -20.10
C PRO A 50 0.82 -10.63 -21.30
N LYS A 51 0.15 -10.25 -22.39
CA LYS A 51 0.80 -9.73 -23.61
C LYS A 51 1.28 -8.29 -23.42
N ASP A 52 0.58 -7.52 -22.60
CA ASP A 52 0.89 -6.13 -22.29
C ASP A 52 1.60 -5.97 -20.94
N ALA A 53 2.09 -7.08 -20.38
CA ALA A 53 2.78 -7.10 -19.10
C ALA A 53 4.00 -6.17 -19.13
N LYS A 54 4.14 -5.36 -18.08
CA LYS A 54 5.20 -4.36 -17.95
C LYS A 54 6.04 -4.58 -16.71
N THR A 55 7.29 -4.18 -16.79
CA THR A 55 8.21 -4.24 -15.64
C THR A 55 7.88 -3.18 -14.59
N ILE A 56 8.37 -3.36 -13.37
CA ILE A 56 8.20 -2.40 -12.26
C ILE A 56 8.72 -1.00 -12.64
N ASP A 57 9.84 -0.94 -13.37
CA ASP A 57 10.40 0.31 -13.88
C ASP A 57 9.49 0.97 -14.93
N GLU A 58 8.94 0.20 -15.88
CA GLU A 58 8.02 0.70 -16.90
C GLU A 58 6.66 1.13 -16.36
N LEU A 59 6.22 0.54 -15.25
CA LEU A 59 5.01 0.92 -14.51
C LEU A 59 5.23 2.18 -13.66
N GLY A 60 6.45 2.73 -13.60
CA GLY A 60 6.77 3.85 -12.73
C GLY A 60 6.67 3.50 -11.23
N LEU A 61 6.59 2.21 -10.91
CA LEU A 61 6.67 1.65 -9.56
C LEU A 61 8.11 1.53 -9.07
N LYS A 62 9.03 2.28 -9.71
CA LYS A 62 10.44 2.35 -9.38
C LYS A 62 10.56 2.53 -7.88
N GLN A 63 11.20 1.56 -7.23
CA GLN A 63 11.50 1.56 -5.81
C GLN A 63 12.30 2.84 -5.57
N ARG A 64 11.63 3.91 -5.11
CA ARG A 64 12.30 5.16 -4.79
C ARG A 64 13.43 4.79 -3.83
N GLY A 65 14.65 5.19 -4.18
CA GLY A 65 15.85 4.71 -3.50
C GLY A 65 15.70 4.77 -1.98
N LEU A 66 16.30 3.81 -1.26
CA LEU A 66 16.10 3.61 0.18
C LEU A 66 16.13 4.91 1.00
N ALA A 67 16.99 5.87 0.62
CA ALA A 67 17.07 7.20 1.22
C ALA A 67 15.76 8.02 1.14
N GLN A 68 15.03 7.92 0.03
CA GLN A 68 13.76 8.61 -0.21
C GLN A 68 12.58 7.90 0.49
N THR A 69 12.72 6.60 0.78
CA THR A 69 11.75 5.81 1.55
C THR A 69 11.77 6.18 3.05
N ILE A 70 12.94 6.49 3.60
CA ILE A 70 13.08 6.91 5.01
C ILE A 70 12.46 8.30 5.26
N LEU A 71 12.58 9.22 4.29
CA LEU A 71 12.08 10.59 4.42
C LEU A 71 10.58 10.76 4.15
N ARG A 72 9.94 9.86 3.39
CA ARG A 72 8.53 9.98 2.99
C ARG A 72 7.61 8.88 3.53
N GLY A 73 8.13 7.97 4.35
CA GLY A 73 7.41 6.80 4.81
C GLY A 73 7.38 5.69 3.75
N GLN A 74 7.08 4.47 4.20
CA GLN A 74 6.95 3.30 3.33
C GLN A 74 5.91 3.59 2.25
N ASP A 75 6.31 3.49 0.97
CA ASP A 75 5.39 3.75 -0.14
C ASP A 75 4.32 2.65 -0.14
N ASP A 76 3.11 2.99 0.30
CA ASP A 76 1.98 2.06 0.46
C ASP A 76 1.61 1.34 -0.84
N ARG A 77 2.08 1.86 -1.98
CA ARG A 77 1.99 1.23 -3.31
C ARG A 77 2.75 -0.09 -3.38
N ILE A 78 3.90 -0.24 -2.73
CA ILE A 78 4.64 -1.51 -2.67
C ILE A 78 3.89 -2.53 -1.83
N THR A 79 3.36 -2.12 -0.68
CA THR A 79 2.52 -2.97 0.17
C THR A 79 1.26 -3.40 -0.56
N ALA A 80 0.59 -2.49 -1.27
CA ALA A 80 -0.57 -2.79 -2.10
C ALA A 80 -0.23 -3.75 -3.25
N LEU A 81 0.92 -3.56 -3.93
CA LEU A 81 1.41 -4.48 -4.96
C LEU A 81 1.58 -5.89 -4.41
N GLN A 82 2.21 -6.04 -3.23
CA GLN A 82 2.38 -7.34 -2.59
C GLN A 82 1.05 -7.99 -2.22
N ILE A 83 0.10 -7.21 -1.68
CA ILE A 83 -1.24 -7.71 -1.35
C ILE A 83 -1.99 -8.17 -2.59
N LEU A 84 -1.96 -7.37 -3.66
CA LEU A 84 -2.61 -7.71 -4.93
C LEU A 84 -1.95 -8.92 -5.61
N ARG A 85 -0.63 -9.08 -5.47
CA ARG A 85 0.10 -10.26 -5.95
C ARG A 85 -0.27 -11.51 -5.17
N ASN A 86 -0.33 -11.41 -3.83
CA ASN A 86 -0.77 -12.52 -2.98
C ASN A 86 -2.23 -12.91 -3.22
N ALA A 87 -3.06 -11.95 -3.65
CA ALA A 87 -4.44 -12.19 -4.03
C ALA A 87 -4.61 -12.73 -5.47
N ASN A 88 -3.51 -13.03 -6.19
CA ASN A 88 -3.49 -13.41 -7.62
C ASN A 88 -4.10 -12.38 -8.59
N ILE A 89 -4.38 -11.16 -8.12
CA ILE A 89 -4.93 -10.07 -8.94
C ILE A 89 -3.83 -9.47 -9.82
N ILE A 90 -2.60 -9.35 -9.30
CA ILE A 90 -1.43 -8.99 -10.10
C ILE A 90 -0.59 -10.23 -10.30
N ARG A 91 -0.38 -10.63 -11.54
CA ARG A 91 0.39 -11.82 -11.91
C ARG A 91 1.70 -11.42 -12.57
N ALA A 92 2.71 -12.28 -12.39
CA ALA A 92 3.97 -12.17 -13.10
C ALA A 92 3.97 -13.12 -14.30
N THR A 93 4.56 -12.69 -15.41
CA THR A 93 4.91 -13.58 -16.53
C THR A 93 6.24 -14.27 -16.25
N ASP A 94 6.56 -15.32 -17.00
CA ASP A 94 7.84 -16.03 -16.89
C ASP A 94 9.07 -15.13 -17.12
N ASP A 95 8.89 -14.02 -17.86
CA ASP A 95 9.90 -13.00 -18.13
C ASP A 95 10.08 -11.99 -16.97
N GLY A 96 9.32 -12.14 -15.87
CA GLY A 96 9.38 -11.25 -14.71
C GLY A 96 8.59 -9.94 -14.86
N ARG A 97 7.74 -9.83 -15.90
CA ARG A 97 6.85 -8.67 -16.10
C ARG A 97 5.56 -8.84 -15.34
N LEU A 98 4.92 -7.74 -14.94
CA LEU A 98 3.71 -7.74 -14.14
C LEU A 98 2.51 -7.29 -14.99
N TYR A 99 1.38 -7.94 -14.78
CA TYR A 99 0.09 -7.52 -15.34
C TYR A 99 -1.04 -7.66 -14.32
N LEU A 100 -2.06 -6.84 -14.48
CA LEU A 100 -3.30 -6.90 -13.74
C LEU A 100 -4.24 -7.91 -14.41
N SER A 101 -4.60 -8.98 -13.71
CA SER A 101 -5.62 -9.91 -14.15
C SER A 101 -7.00 -9.31 -13.86
N GLU A 102 -7.68 -8.82 -14.90
CA GLU A 102 -9.04 -8.26 -14.73
C GLU A 102 -10.05 -9.33 -14.27
N GLU A 103 -9.85 -10.58 -14.66
CA GLU A 103 -10.69 -11.71 -14.24
C GLU A 103 -10.65 -11.91 -12.72
N ASP A 104 -9.45 -11.98 -12.15
CA ASP A 104 -9.26 -12.11 -10.70
C ASP A 104 -9.70 -10.84 -9.96
N LEU A 105 -9.49 -9.66 -10.56
CA LEU A 105 -9.94 -8.39 -9.98
C LEU A 105 -11.47 -8.36 -9.83
N GLN A 106 -12.21 -8.82 -10.84
CA GLN A 106 -13.67 -8.85 -10.82
C GLN A 106 -14.25 -9.86 -9.82
N GLN A 107 -13.54 -10.96 -9.56
CA GLN A 107 -13.91 -11.96 -8.55
C GLN A 107 -13.50 -11.57 -7.12
N SER A 108 -12.63 -10.57 -6.98
CA SER A 108 -12.14 -10.10 -5.69
C SER A 108 -13.05 -9.06 -5.04
N ARG A 109 -12.89 -8.85 -3.72
CA ARG A 109 -13.60 -7.79 -2.98
C ARG A 109 -13.24 -6.36 -3.45
N TRP A 110 -12.23 -6.21 -4.30
CA TRP A 110 -11.73 -4.93 -4.82
C TRP A 110 -12.26 -4.59 -6.22
N ARG A 111 -13.40 -5.17 -6.62
CA ARG A 111 -14.12 -4.79 -7.84
C ARG A 111 -14.35 -3.27 -7.87
N VAL A 112 -13.53 -2.55 -8.62
CA VAL A 112 -13.69 -1.11 -8.87
C VAL A 112 -14.48 -0.98 -10.17
N SER A 113 -15.70 -0.46 -10.04
CA SER A 113 -16.61 -0.21 -11.18
C SER A 113 -16.16 0.96 -12.04
#